data_AF-A0A8J7SMX9-F1
#
_entry.id   AF-A0A8J7SMX9-F1
#
_cell.length_a   1.000
_cell.length_b   1.000
_cell.length_c   1.000
_cell.angle_alpha   90.00
_cell.angle_beta   90.00
_cell.angle_gamma   90.00
#
_symmetry.space_group_name_H-M   'P 1'
#
loop_
_entity.id
_entity.type
_entity.pdbx_description
1 polymer ?
#
loop_
_entity_poly.entity_id
_entity_poly.type
_entity_poly.pdbx_seq_one_letter_code
_entity_poly.pdbx_strand_id
1 'polypeptide(L)'
;MIADDGRRRARNLMHLHLMRRLVERGVPLDYADIVALEQRIERMRASFERPGATRYRLRLKYGRSRRIRVVYDIEYRCLLTAWLRPPEQRSV
;
A
#
# COMPACT_ATOMS: atom_id res chain seq x y z
N MET A 1 16.40 -21.83 -7.89
CA MET A 1 15.83 -21.74 -6.54
C MET A 1 16.39 -20.58 -5.68
N ILE A 2 17.49 -19.91 -6.07
CA ILE A 2 18.12 -18.81 -5.27
C ILE A 2 17.39 -17.45 -5.46
N ALA A 3 16.78 -17.21 -6.62
CA ALA A 3 16.11 -15.94 -6.92
C ALA A 3 14.85 -15.68 -6.06
N ASP A 4 14.12 -16.73 -5.68
CA ASP A 4 12.92 -16.62 -4.87
C ASP A 4 13.21 -16.20 -3.43
N ASP A 5 14.35 -16.65 -2.87
CA ASP A 5 14.78 -16.26 -1.52
C ASP A 5 15.16 -14.77 -1.45
N GLY A 6 15.84 -14.26 -2.48
CA GLY A 6 16.19 -12.84 -2.58
C GLY A 6 14.94 -11.94 -2.64
N ARG A 7 13.97 -12.30 -3.49
CA ARG A 7 12.71 -11.55 -3.60
C ARG A 7 11.88 -11.64 -2.32
N ARG A 8 11.83 -12.81 -1.68
CA ARG A 8 11.14 -13.01 -0.40
C ARG A 8 11.76 -12.17 0.73
N ARG A 9 13.09 -12.14 0.82
CA ARG A 9 13.82 -11.31 1.78
C ARG A 9 13.56 -9.83 1.54
N ALA A 10 13.61 -9.37 0.29
CA ALA A 10 13.30 -7.98 -0.07
C ALA A 10 11.87 -7.61 0.35
N ARG A 11 10.88 -8.46 0.07
CA ARG A 11 9.49 -8.24 0.47
C ARG A 11 9.33 -8.13 1.98
N ASN A 12 10.01 -8.98 2.76
CA ASN A 12 9.99 -8.90 4.22
C ASN A 12 10.58 -7.59 4.74
N LEU A 13 11.71 -7.15 4.18
CA LEU A 13 12.33 -5.87 4.57
C LEU A 13 11.43 -4.67 4.24
N MET A 14 10.77 -4.69 3.08
CA MET A 14 9.79 -3.65 2.71
C MET A 14 8.57 -3.65 3.62
N HIS A 15 8.08 -4.83 4.01
CA HIS A 15 6.98 -4.95 4.95
C HIS A 15 7.34 -4.36 6.33
N LEU A 16 8.52 -4.71 6.87
CA LEU A 16 9.01 -4.13 8.13
C LEU A 16 9.16 -2.61 8.03
N HIS A 17 9.69 -2.11 6.91
CA HIS A 17 9.78 -0.68 6.66
C HIS A 17 8.40 -0.01 6.64
N LEU A 18 7.43 -0.60 5.92
CA LEU A 18 6.06 -0.12 5.87
C LEU A 18 5.47 -0.03 7.29
N MET A 19 5.54 -1.10 8.07
CA MET A 19 5.01 -1.16 9.43
C MET A 19 5.59 -0.05 10.31
N ARG A 20 6.91 0.14 10.28
CA ARG A 20 7.58 1.24 10.99
C ARG A 20 7.02 2.60 10.58
N ARG A 21 6.87 2.86 9.28
CA ARG A 21 6.36 4.15 8.76
C ARG A 21 4.87 4.37 9.08
N LEU A 22 4.09 3.32 9.23
CA LEU A 22 2.69 3.41 9.64
C LEU A 22 2.60 3.84 11.12
N VAL A 23 3.39 3.22 11.98
CA VAL A 23 3.50 3.57 13.41
C VAL A 23 3.94 5.01 13.58
N GLU A 24 5.03 5.43 12.92
CA GLU A 24 5.55 6.81 12.97
C GLU A 24 4.52 7.86 12.53
N ARG A 25 3.51 7.48 11.74
CA ARG A 25 2.46 8.38 11.23
C ARG A 25 1.11 8.21 11.92
N GLY A 26 1.00 7.31 12.90
CA GLY A 26 -0.27 6.98 13.55
C GLY A 26 -1.31 6.44 12.57
N VAL A 27 -0.90 5.71 11.53
CA VAL A 27 -1.82 5.07 10.58
C VAL A 27 -2.18 3.69 11.13
N PRO A 28 -3.45 3.44 11.53
CA PRO A 28 -3.86 2.21 12.19
C PRO A 28 -4.14 1.12 11.15
N LEU A 29 -3.11 0.67 10.45
CA LEU A 29 -3.18 -0.52 9.61
C LEU A 29 -2.39 -1.63 10.29
N ASP A 30 -3.03 -2.78 10.46
CA ASP A 30 -2.35 -4.01 10.85
C ASP A 30 -1.96 -4.85 9.61
N TYR A 31 -1.41 -6.04 9.87
CA TYR A 31 -1.01 -6.96 8.80
C TYR A 31 -2.21 -7.38 7.91
N ALA A 32 -3.36 -7.67 8.50
CA ALA A 32 -4.54 -8.13 7.77
C ALA A 32 -5.10 -7.02 6.87
N ASP A 33 -5.12 -5.79 7.37
CA ASP A 33 -5.49 -4.59 6.61
C ASP A 33 -4.57 -4.37 5.41
N ILE A 34 -3.25 -4.52 5.60
CA ILE A 34 -2.27 -4.38 4.52
C ILE A 34 -2.53 -5.42 3.43
N VAL A 35 -2.70 -6.69 3.81
CA VAL A 35 -2.98 -7.78 2.87
C VAL A 35 -4.29 -7.53 2.11
N ALA A 36 -5.35 -7.10 2.80
CA ALA A 36 -6.63 -6.79 2.18
C ALA A 36 -6.52 -5.61 1.19
N LEU A 37 -5.74 -4.58 1.53
CA LEU A 37 -5.46 -3.45 0.64
C LEU A 37 -4.66 -3.88 -0.60
N GLU A 38 -3.60 -4.68 -0.44
CA GLU A 38 -2.81 -5.21 -1.55
C GLU A 38 -3.68 -6.04 -2.52
N GLN A 39 -4.49 -6.95 -1.99
CA GLN A 39 -5.42 -7.76 -2.79
C GLN A 39 -6.45 -6.89 -3.54
N ARG A 40 -6.94 -5.83 -2.90
CA ARG A 40 -7.86 -4.88 -3.56
C ARG A 40 -7.18 -4.12 -4.68
N ILE A 41 -5.94 -3.68 -4.48
CA ILE A 41 -5.14 -2.98 -5.51
C ILE A 41 -4.91 -3.90 -6.70
N GLU A 42 -4.49 -5.15 -6.46
CA GLU A 42 -4.24 -6.11 -7.54
C GLU A 42 -5.51 -6.41 -8.35
N ARG A 43 -6.69 -6.48 -7.73
CA ARG A 43 -7.96 -6.60 -8.46
C ARG A 43 -8.26 -5.41 -9.38
N MET A 44 -7.74 -4.23 -9.06
CA MET A 44 -7.91 -3.01 -9.84
C MET A 44 -6.74 -2.75 -10.80
N ARG A 45 -5.73 -3.62 -10.84
CA ARG A 45 -4.47 -3.39 -11.56
C ARG A 45 -4.65 -2.98 -13.01
N ALA A 46 -5.53 -3.67 -13.74
CA ALA A 46 -5.84 -3.38 -15.14
C ALA A 46 -6.36 -1.95 -15.39
N SER A 47 -6.88 -1.26 -14.36
CA SER A 47 -7.41 0.10 -14.49
C SER A 47 -6.37 1.21 -14.37
N PHE A 48 -5.18 0.91 -13.84
CA PHE A 48 -4.16 1.93 -13.57
C PHE A 48 -2.75 1.58 -14.08
N GLU A 49 -2.47 0.31 -14.37
CA GLU A 49 -1.15 -0.10 -14.84
C GLU A 49 -0.80 0.56 -16.18
N ARG A 50 0.44 1.04 -16.29
CA ARG A 50 0.98 1.67 -17.50
C ARG A 50 2.29 0.98 -17.88
N PRO A 51 2.55 0.78 -19.18
CA PRO A 51 3.83 0.24 -19.64
C PRO A 51 5.01 1.04 -19.07
N GLY A 52 6.00 0.34 -18.52
CA GLY A 52 7.23 0.93 -17.97
C GLY A 52 7.12 1.54 -16.57
N ALA A 53 5.93 1.61 -15.97
CA ALA A 53 5.76 2.11 -14.60
C ALA A 53 5.65 0.97 -13.59
N THR A 54 6.51 0.97 -12.57
CA THR A 54 6.50 -0.06 -11.51
C THR A 54 5.87 0.41 -10.20
N ARG A 55 5.75 1.73 -10.00
CA ARG A 55 5.26 2.33 -8.75
C ARG A 55 4.07 3.26 -8.98
N TYR A 56 3.06 3.09 -8.16
CA TYR A 56 1.79 3.79 -8.30
C TYR A 56 1.38 4.45 -6.99
N ARG A 57 0.97 5.72 -7.08
CA ARG A 57 0.34 6.44 -5.98
C ARG A 57 -1.17 6.32 -6.12
N LEU A 58 -1.79 5.56 -5.22
CA LEU A 58 -3.22 5.27 -5.28
C LEU A 58 -3.95 5.94 -4.11
N ARG A 59 -5.22 6.26 -4.34
CA ARG A 59 -6.12 6.77 -3.31
C ARG A 59 -7.31 5.83 -3.20
N LEU A 60 -7.48 5.24 -2.02
CA LEU A 60 -8.49 4.20 -1.77
C LEU A 60 -9.41 4.61 -0.63
N LYS A 61 -10.65 4.12 -0.66
CA LYS A 61 -11.55 4.19 0.51
C LYS A 61 -11.08 3.17 1.55
N TYR A 62 -10.95 3.58 2.81
CA TYR A 62 -10.55 2.74 3.95
C TYR A 62 -11.54 2.95 5.11
N GLY A 63 -12.07 1.85 5.66
CA GLY A 63 -13.19 1.89 6.62
C GLY A 63 -14.45 2.56 6.06
N ARG A 64 -15.27 3.14 6.95
CA ARG A 64 -16.59 3.70 6.59
C ARG A 64 -16.51 5.04 5.83
N SER A 65 -15.54 5.90 6.14
CA SER A 65 -15.47 7.26 5.56
C SER A 65 -14.06 7.80 5.33
N ARG A 66 -13.00 7.03 5.63
CA ARG A 66 -11.63 7.52 5.50
C ARG A 66 -11.10 7.24 4.10
N ARG A 67 -10.18 8.08 3.64
CA ARG A 67 -9.41 7.84 2.43
C ARG A 67 -7.97 7.63 2.82
N ILE A 68 -7.38 6.58 2.26
CA ILE A 68 -5.97 6.28 2.42
C ILE A 68 -5.25 6.55 1.11
N ARG A 69 -4.09 7.19 1.19
CA ARG A 69 -3.15 7.28 0.08
C ARG A 69 -2.09 6.22 0.29
N VAL A 70 -1.72 5.52 -0.77
CA VAL A 70 -0.70 4.47 -0.71
C VAL A 70 0.28 4.62 -1.87
N VAL A 71 1.51 4.17 -1.66
CA VAL A 71 2.43 3.84 -2.74
C VAL A 71 2.47 2.32 -2.85
N TYR A 72 2.20 1.81 -4.04
CA TYR A 72 2.22 0.38 -4.37
C TYR A 72 3.29 0.10 -5.41
N ASP A 73 4.02 -0.99 -5.25
CA ASP A 73 5.03 -1.48 -6.18
C ASP A 73 4.52 -2.78 -6.83
N ILE A 74 4.31 -2.77 -8.16
CA ILE A 74 3.74 -3.92 -8.89
C ILE A 74 4.76 -5.04 -9.14
N GLU A 75 6.06 -4.74 -9.07
CA GLU A 75 7.13 -5.71 -9.29
C GLU A 75 7.23 -6.65 -8.08
N TYR A 76 7.18 -6.07 -6.88
CA TYR A 76 7.19 -6.81 -5.62
C TYR A 76 5.79 -7.09 -5.05
N ARG A 77 4.75 -6.58 -5.73
CA ARG A 77 3.34 -6.68 -5.37
C ARG A 77 3.05 -6.26 -3.93
N CYS A 78 3.65 -5.16 -3.47
CA CYS A 78 3.56 -4.75 -2.08
C CYS A 78 3.31 -3.26 -1.89
N LEU A 79 2.75 -2.93 -0.73
CA LEU A 79 2.68 -1.55 -0.25
C LEU A 79 4.05 -1.09 0.24
N LEU A 80 4.48 0.09 -0.20
CA LEU A 80 5.72 0.72 0.26
C LEU A 80 5.47 1.71 1.39
N THR A 81 4.32 2.38 1.38
CA THR A 81 3.96 3.39 2.39
C THR A 81 2.48 3.75 2.28
N ALA A 82 1.87 4.17 3.39
CA ALA A 82 0.51 4.70 3.42
C ALA A 82 0.38 5.97 4.28
N TRP A 83 -0.65 6.76 3.98
CA TRP A 83 -1.04 7.96 4.72
C TRP A 83 -2.56 8.03 4.81
N LEU A 84 -3.09 8.32 6.00
CA LEU A 84 -4.48 8.76 6.11
C LEU A 84 -4.56 10.20 5.60
N ARG A 85 -5.55 10.47 4.75
CA ARG A 85 -5.94 11.87 4.51
C ARG A 85 -6.80 12.30 5.70
N PRO A 86 -6.59 13.50 6.27
CA PRO A 86 -7.58 14.06 7.18
C PRO A 86 -8.95 14.06 6.47
N PRO A 87 -10.06 13.86 7.21
CA PRO A 87 -11.38 14.04 6.63
C PRO A 87 -11.40 15.41 5.96
N GLU A 88 -11.84 15.48 4.70
CA GLU A 88 -12.08 16.77 4.05
C GLU A 88 -13.04 17.51 4.97
N GLN A 89 -12.57 18.59 5.61
CA GLN A 89 -13.45 19.51 6.32
C GLN A 89 -14.43 20.00 5.24
N ARG A 90 -15.65 19.47 5.27
CA ARG A 90 -16.76 20.07 4.55
C ARG A 90 -17.01 21.38 5.29
N SER A 91 -16.50 22.48 4.74
CA SER A 91 -17.00 23.80 5.10
C SER A 91 -18.50 23.77 4.85
N VAL A 92 -19.26 23.88 5.95
CA VAL A 92 -20.70 24.13 5.91
C VAL A 92 -20.89 25.61 5.62
#